data_AF-A0A2V3PPR6-F1
#
_entry.id   AF-A0A2V3PPR6-F1
#
_cell.length_a   1.000
_cell.length_b   1.000
_cell.length_c   1.000
_cell.angle_alpha   90.00
_cell.angle_beta   90.00
_cell.angle_gamma   90.00
#
_symmetry.space_group_name_H-M   'P 1'
#
loop_
_entity.id
_entity.type
_entity.pdbx_description
1 polymer ?
#
loop_
_entity_poly.entity_id
_entity_poly.type
_entity_poly.pdbx_seq_one_letter_code
_entity_poly.pdbx_strand_id
1 'polypeptide(L)'
;MRAQKTISFLLVCMSCLSISARTILPTLDKYTIPVNVKGAVIGKFISSNNENVTLAKDTSNLFLIDESGYIRLKADVELSASSPFRYEIIIKSSCGNKAFELVKDEFIHNKVIAHRGAWKNHEASQNSMSALINTIELGCEAAEFDVWLSSDNKVILSHDPTIGGKVVEDTPARTLMEIPLENGDFVPSLEAYLECIQQQNKTRLVLELKGSQKGKERSLALAESAVQLVHKYKAQAWVDYISFDYEALLHVKQLDPTATISYLETNKTLEELSTAKVDGIDYHYSAFYNDEKLTEKAKQLGLTTNVWTVNTQEQMQHLLQQGVDYITTDEPELLLKFIDTHYK
;
A
#
# COMPACT_ATOMS: atom_id res chain seq x y z
N MET A 1 47.60 13.91 -53.17
CA MET A 1 46.59 14.93 -53.55
C MET A 1 45.20 14.37 -53.25
N ARG A 2 44.42 15.11 -52.45
CA ARG A 2 43.01 14.94 -52.07
C ARG A 2 42.58 13.64 -51.35
N ALA A 3 42.54 13.76 -50.03
CA ALA A 3 41.76 12.93 -49.12
C ALA A 3 40.25 13.08 -49.41
N GLN A 4 39.54 11.97 -49.60
CA GLN A 4 38.08 11.90 -49.49
C GLN A 4 37.75 11.45 -48.07
N LYS A 5 37.20 12.37 -47.28
CA LYS A 5 36.58 12.06 -45.98
C LYS A 5 35.22 11.41 -46.26
N THR A 6 35.09 10.13 -45.97
CA THR A 6 33.79 9.47 -45.89
C THR A 6 33.18 9.84 -44.55
N ILE A 7 32.20 10.75 -44.56
CA ILE A 7 31.37 11.05 -43.40
C ILE A 7 30.37 9.90 -43.27
N SER A 8 30.60 9.02 -42.30
CA SER A 8 29.61 8.03 -41.90
C SER A 8 28.57 8.75 -41.05
N PHE A 9 27.42 9.09 -41.63
CA PHE A 9 26.24 9.47 -40.86
C PHE A 9 25.76 8.21 -40.12
N LEU A 10 26.18 8.07 -38.86
CA LEU A 10 25.49 7.19 -37.93
C LEU A 10 24.12 7.82 -37.70
N LEU A 11 23.11 7.31 -38.38
CA LEU A 11 21.72 7.59 -38.08
C LEU A 11 21.46 6.96 -36.70
N VAL A 12 21.78 7.70 -35.63
CA VAL A 12 21.25 7.37 -34.31
C VAL A 12 19.76 7.58 -34.46
N CYS A 13 19.04 6.47 -34.58
CA CYS A 13 17.61 6.43 -34.47
C CYS A 13 17.28 6.91 -33.05
N MET A 14 17.12 8.24 -32.89
CA MET A 14 16.31 8.79 -31.82
C MET A 14 14.91 8.26 -32.10
N SER A 15 14.62 7.06 -31.63
CA SER A 15 13.25 6.64 -31.40
C SER A 15 12.71 7.67 -30.41
N CYS A 16 11.86 8.54 -30.95
CA CYS A 16 10.99 9.40 -30.20
C CYS A 16 10.46 8.62 -28.99
N LEU A 17 10.94 8.96 -27.80
CA LEU A 17 10.12 8.83 -26.59
C LEU A 17 9.01 9.86 -26.76
N SER A 18 8.04 9.52 -27.61
CA SER A 18 6.69 10.02 -27.46
C SER A 18 6.35 9.80 -26.00
N ILE A 19 5.81 10.82 -25.35
CA ILE A 19 5.15 10.74 -24.05
C ILE A 19 4.10 9.64 -24.19
N SER A 20 4.51 8.40 -23.89
CA SER A 20 3.62 7.27 -23.82
C SER A 20 2.74 7.61 -22.64
N ALA A 21 1.42 7.69 -22.86
CA ALA A 21 0.48 7.60 -21.76
C ALA A 21 0.94 6.41 -20.90
N ARG A 22 1.40 6.67 -19.67
CA ARG A 22 1.92 5.63 -18.79
C ARG A 22 0.76 4.64 -18.59
N THR A 23 0.96 3.43 -19.08
CA THR A 23 -0.07 2.39 -19.17
C THR A 23 -0.40 1.94 -17.74
N ILE A 24 -1.68 1.99 -17.37
CA ILE A 24 -2.18 1.41 -16.12
C ILE A 24 -1.74 -0.05 -16.04
N LEU A 25 -1.20 -0.45 -14.90
CA LEU A 25 -0.86 -1.83 -14.62
C LEU A 25 -2.15 -2.67 -14.53
N PRO A 26 -2.21 -3.85 -15.18
CA PRO A 26 -3.34 -4.76 -14.99
C PRO A 26 -3.57 -5.06 -13.51
N THR A 27 -4.76 -4.78 -13.03
CA THR A 27 -5.12 -4.79 -11.60
C THR A 27 -6.54 -5.35 -11.42
N LEU A 28 -6.94 -5.60 -10.18
CA LEU A 28 -8.32 -5.94 -9.80
C LEU A 28 -8.86 -4.83 -8.91
N ASP A 29 -10.15 -4.50 -9.01
CA ASP A 29 -10.78 -3.54 -8.08
C ASP A 29 -10.88 -4.06 -6.64
N LYS A 30 -10.83 -5.39 -6.46
CA LYS A 30 -10.82 -6.09 -5.18
C LYS A 30 -10.06 -7.40 -5.28
N TYR A 31 -9.43 -7.77 -4.18
CA TYR A 31 -8.60 -8.97 -4.06
C TYR A 31 -9.10 -9.94 -2.99
N THR A 32 -10.06 -9.54 -2.16
CA THR A 32 -10.53 -10.34 -1.03
C THR A 32 -11.74 -11.21 -1.39
N ILE A 33 -11.75 -12.43 -0.87
CA ILE A 33 -12.79 -13.43 -1.10
C ILE A 33 -13.66 -13.52 0.16
N PRO A 34 -14.96 -13.16 0.09
CA PRO A 34 -15.87 -13.30 1.22
C PRO A 34 -15.97 -14.73 1.73
N VAL A 35 -16.00 -14.90 3.05
CA VAL A 35 -16.15 -16.20 3.72
C VAL A 35 -17.64 -16.50 3.93
N ASN A 36 -18.05 -17.77 3.79
CA ASN A 36 -19.43 -18.25 3.93
C ASN A 36 -20.41 -17.60 2.95
N VAL A 37 -19.94 -17.24 1.74
CA VAL A 37 -20.76 -16.68 0.67
C VAL A 37 -20.60 -17.55 -0.59
N LYS A 38 -21.65 -18.29 -0.94
CA LYS A 38 -21.68 -19.11 -2.15
C LYS A 38 -21.63 -18.25 -3.42
N GLY A 39 -20.78 -18.65 -4.36
CA GLY A 39 -20.68 -17.98 -5.65
C GLY A 39 -20.31 -16.50 -5.54
N ALA A 40 -19.53 -16.13 -4.50
CA ALA A 40 -19.16 -14.76 -4.20
C ALA A 40 -18.53 -14.06 -5.40
N VAL A 41 -18.92 -12.79 -5.63
CA VAL A 41 -18.17 -11.88 -6.51
C VAL A 41 -16.96 -11.40 -5.74
N ILE A 42 -15.78 -11.48 -6.36
CA ILE A 42 -14.51 -11.12 -5.73
C ILE A 42 -14.10 -9.73 -6.19
N GLY A 43 -13.79 -9.60 -7.47
CA GLY A 43 -13.38 -8.33 -8.07
C GLY A 43 -13.45 -8.38 -9.59
N LYS A 44 -13.31 -7.22 -10.21
CA LYS A 44 -13.28 -7.03 -11.65
C LYS A 44 -11.86 -6.76 -12.12
N PHE A 45 -11.48 -7.38 -13.23
CA PHE A 45 -10.22 -7.04 -13.91
C PHE A 45 -10.28 -5.63 -14.51
N ILE A 46 -9.23 -4.84 -14.26
CA ILE A 46 -9.07 -3.47 -14.73
C ILE A 46 -7.74 -3.36 -15.47
N SER A 47 -7.77 -2.79 -16.68
CA SER A 47 -6.57 -2.46 -17.46
C SER A 47 -6.79 -1.18 -18.27
N SER A 48 -5.78 -0.75 -19.02
CA SER A 48 -5.85 0.46 -19.84
C SER A 48 -6.91 0.40 -20.96
N ASN A 49 -7.32 -0.81 -21.36
CA ASN A 49 -8.35 -1.03 -22.37
C ASN A 49 -9.45 -1.91 -21.77
N ASN A 50 -10.72 -1.56 -21.97
CA ASN A 50 -11.83 -2.41 -21.56
C ASN A 50 -11.87 -3.65 -22.49
N GLU A 51 -11.11 -4.68 -22.11
CA GLU A 51 -10.81 -5.85 -22.94
C GLU A 51 -11.47 -7.12 -22.40
N ASN A 52 -11.76 -8.05 -23.30
CA ASN A 52 -12.21 -9.38 -22.92
C ASN A 52 -11.04 -10.16 -22.31
N VAL A 53 -11.27 -10.76 -21.16
CA VAL A 53 -10.27 -11.53 -20.41
C VAL A 53 -10.76 -12.95 -20.13
N THR A 54 -9.81 -13.86 -19.93
CA THR A 54 -10.10 -15.26 -19.59
C THR A 54 -9.18 -15.75 -18.49
N LEU A 55 -9.65 -16.73 -17.73
CA LEU A 55 -8.86 -17.39 -16.70
C LEU A 55 -7.93 -18.41 -17.38
N ALA A 56 -6.64 -18.11 -17.45
CA ALA A 56 -5.64 -18.99 -18.04
C ALA A 56 -5.20 -20.11 -17.09
N LYS A 57 -5.20 -19.84 -15.78
CA LYS A 57 -4.87 -20.83 -14.75
C LYS A 57 -5.58 -20.48 -13.45
N ASP A 58 -6.11 -21.52 -12.81
CA ASP A 58 -6.55 -21.52 -11.41
C ASP A 58 -6.17 -22.88 -10.83
N THR A 59 -5.23 -22.90 -9.89
CA THR A 59 -4.72 -24.14 -9.30
C THR A 59 -5.71 -24.80 -8.33
N SER A 60 -6.67 -24.02 -7.83
CA SER A 60 -7.69 -24.48 -6.88
C SER A 60 -8.96 -24.97 -7.56
N ASN A 61 -9.16 -24.59 -8.83
CA ASN A 61 -10.37 -24.88 -9.62
C ASN A 61 -11.66 -24.36 -8.95
N LEU A 62 -11.58 -23.25 -8.21
CA LEU A 62 -12.69 -22.62 -7.50
C LEU A 62 -13.28 -21.42 -8.25
N PHE A 63 -12.51 -20.81 -9.13
CA PHE A 63 -12.84 -19.51 -9.72
C PHE A 63 -13.34 -19.62 -11.16
N LEU A 64 -14.08 -18.60 -11.55
CA LEU A 64 -14.43 -18.31 -12.94
C LEU A 64 -14.27 -16.80 -13.18
N ILE A 65 -14.11 -16.42 -14.44
CA ILE A 65 -14.21 -15.03 -14.89
C ILE A 65 -15.31 -14.95 -15.93
N ASP A 66 -16.25 -14.02 -15.75
CA ASP A 66 -17.34 -13.82 -16.70
C ASP A 66 -16.93 -12.91 -17.87
N GLU A 67 -17.80 -12.79 -18.87
CA GLU A 67 -17.56 -11.97 -20.06
C GLU A 67 -17.40 -10.47 -19.75
N SER A 68 -17.88 -10.02 -18.59
CA SER A 68 -17.72 -8.64 -18.10
C SER A 68 -16.41 -8.44 -17.32
N GLY A 69 -15.59 -9.48 -17.17
CA GLY A 69 -14.32 -9.45 -16.47
C GLY A 69 -14.43 -9.60 -14.94
N TYR A 70 -15.60 -9.99 -14.41
CA TYR A 70 -15.74 -10.24 -12.98
C TYR A 70 -15.27 -11.64 -12.62
N ILE A 71 -14.42 -11.70 -11.60
CA ILE A 71 -13.94 -12.91 -10.97
C ILE A 71 -14.91 -13.30 -9.86
N ARG A 72 -15.32 -14.57 -9.87
CA ARG A 72 -16.30 -15.10 -8.92
C ARG A 72 -15.90 -16.51 -8.48
N LEU A 73 -16.37 -16.92 -7.30
CA LEU A 73 -16.46 -18.34 -6.99
C LEU A 73 -17.51 -19.01 -7.90
N LYS A 74 -17.31 -20.30 -8.21
CA LYS A 74 -18.34 -21.12 -8.85
C LYS A 74 -19.60 -21.16 -7.97
N ALA A 75 -20.77 -21.35 -8.59
CA ALA A 75 -22.08 -21.12 -7.96
C ALA A 75 -22.28 -21.79 -6.58
N ASP A 76 -21.86 -23.05 -6.44
CA ASP A 76 -22.01 -23.82 -5.19
C ASP A 76 -20.75 -23.84 -4.31
N VAL A 77 -19.73 -23.04 -4.67
CA VAL A 77 -18.47 -22.94 -3.93
C VAL A 77 -18.52 -21.77 -2.97
N GLU A 78 -18.09 -22.00 -1.74
CA GLU A 78 -17.81 -20.97 -0.73
C GLU A 78 -16.49 -21.30 -0.02
N LEU A 79 -15.86 -20.27 0.58
CA LEU A 79 -14.75 -20.48 1.50
C LEU A 79 -15.26 -20.57 2.93
N SER A 80 -14.59 -21.37 3.75
CA SER A 80 -14.84 -21.54 5.17
C SER A 80 -13.60 -21.15 5.99
N ALA A 81 -13.72 -21.15 7.32
CA ALA A 81 -12.58 -20.93 8.21
C ALA A 81 -11.41 -21.90 7.94
N SER A 82 -11.71 -23.16 7.58
CA SER A 82 -10.70 -24.18 7.26
C SER A 82 -10.12 -24.10 5.85
N SER A 83 -10.67 -23.28 4.96
CA SER A 83 -10.14 -23.11 3.62
C SER A 83 -8.76 -22.42 3.65
N PRO A 84 -7.84 -22.76 2.72
CA PRO A 84 -6.64 -21.96 2.49
C PRO A 84 -6.98 -20.47 2.34
N PHE A 85 -6.09 -19.60 2.78
CA PHE A 85 -6.37 -18.17 2.74
C PHE A 85 -5.82 -17.46 1.50
N ARG A 86 -5.00 -18.13 0.68
CA ARG A 86 -4.38 -17.54 -0.53
C ARG A 86 -4.60 -18.43 -1.73
N TYR A 87 -4.94 -17.79 -2.85
CA TYR A 87 -5.20 -18.45 -4.12
C TYR A 87 -4.56 -17.69 -5.27
N GLU A 88 -3.73 -18.36 -6.06
CA GLU A 88 -3.19 -17.78 -7.29
C GLU A 88 -4.12 -18.05 -8.47
N ILE A 89 -4.43 -16.99 -9.20
CA ILE A 89 -5.06 -17.04 -10.52
C ILE A 89 -4.16 -16.39 -11.57
N ILE A 90 -4.25 -16.85 -12.81
CA ILE A 90 -3.60 -16.20 -13.95
C ILE A 90 -4.70 -15.78 -14.93
N ILE A 91 -4.77 -14.49 -15.20
CA ILE A 91 -5.69 -13.92 -16.17
C ILE A 91 -4.92 -13.65 -17.46
N LYS A 92 -5.47 -14.09 -18.58
CA LYS A 92 -4.99 -13.80 -19.91
C LYS A 92 -5.78 -12.62 -20.48
N SER A 93 -5.05 -11.61 -20.91
CA SER A 93 -5.57 -10.46 -21.63
C SER A 93 -4.76 -10.20 -22.92
N SER A 94 -5.05 -9.12 -23.64
CA SER A 94 -4.32 -8.74 -24.86
C SER A 94 -2.85 -8.38 -24.59
N CYS A 95 -2.52 -7.93 -23.37
CA CYS A 95 -1.14 -7.62 -22.99
C CYS A 95 -0.37 -8.84 -22.45
N GLY A 96 -1.00 -10.01 -22.37
CA GLY A 96 -0.39 -11.27 -21.97
C GLY A 96 -1.04 -11.89 -20.73
N ASN A 97 -0.30 -12.77 -20.07
CA ASN A 97 -0.74 -13.42 -18.85
C ASN A 97 -0.23 -12.64 -17.63
N LYS A 98 -1.12 -12.30 -16.70
CA LYS A 98 -0.79 -11.69 -15.41
C LYS A 98 -1.29 -12.58 -14.27
N ALA A 99 -0.41 -12.88 -13.33
CA ALA A 99 -0.76 -13.57 -12.10
C ALA A 99 -1.29 -12.58 -11.07
N PHE A 100 -2.33 -12.98 -10.35
CA PHE A 100 -2.93 -12.27 -9.23
C PHE A 100 -3.06 -13.22 -8.05
N GLU A 101 -3.16 -12.63 -6.87
CA GLU A 101 -3.39 -13.36 -5.64
C GLU A 101 -4.70 -12.89 -5.02
N LEU A 102 -5.59 -13.85 -4.80
CA LEU A 102 -6.85 -13.64 -4.12
C LEU A 102 -6.72 -14.14 -2.68
N VAL A 103 -7.24 -13.37 -1.74
CA VAL A 103 -7.02 -13.59 -0.31
C VAL A 103 -8.36 -13.78 0.38
N LYS A 104 -8.51 -14.81 1.20
CA LYS A 104 -9.70 -15.00 2.02
C LYS A 104 -9.86 -13.82 2.98
N ASP A 105 -11.04 -13.20 2.98
CA ASP A 105 -11.30 -11.97 3.73
C ASP A 105 -11.47 -12.24 5.23
N GLU A 106 -10.36 -12.28 5.95
CA GLU A 106 -10.32 -12.38 7.42
C GLU A 106 -9.50 -11.22 8.02
N PHE A 107 -9.43 -10.10 7.29
CA PHE A 107 -8.76 -8.91 7.76
C PHE A 107 -9.42 -8.39 9.03
N ILE A 108 -8.61 -7.94 9.98
CA ILE A 108 -9.05 -7.38 11.25
C ILE A 108 -9.60 -5.99 10.99
N HIS A 109 -10.74 -5.66 11.60
CA HIS A 109 -11.39 -4.36 11.51
C HIS A 109 -11.57 -3.73 12.89
N ASN A 110 -10.45 -3.46 13.55
CA ASN A 110 -10.41 -2.91 14.91
C ASN A 110 -9.90 -1.48 14.98
N LYS A 111 -9.70 -0.80 13.84
CA LYS A 111 -9.31 0.61 13.73
C LYS A 111 -7.86 0.93 14.14
N VAL A 112 -7.08 -0.07 14.54
CA VAL A 112 -5.72 0.13 15.08
C VAL A 112 -4.67 0.02 13.98
N ILE A 113 -3.95 1.12 13.76
CA ILE A 113 -2.77 1.17 12.90
C ILE A 113 -1.54 1.42 13.79
N ALA A 114 -0.62 0.46 13.84
CA ALA A 114 0.62 0.59 14.60
C ALA A 114 1.63 1.43 13.81
N HIS A 115 1.92 2.63 14.31
CA HIS A 115 2.83 3.61 13.69
C HIS A 115 4.26 3.08 13.70
N ARG A 116 4.84 2.88 12.51
CA ARG A 116 6.16 2.27 12.29
C ARG A 116 6.27 0.85 12.86
N GLY A 117 5.15 0.15 12.96
CA GLY A 117 4.99 -1.14 13.63
C GLY A 117 4.87 -1.05 15.16
N ALA A 118 4.72 -2.19 15.84
CA ALA A 118 4.65 -2.25 17.30
C ALA A 118 6.07 -2.34 17.88
N TRP A 119 6.67 -1.16 18.10
CA TRP A 119 8.05 -1.02 18.54
C TRP A 119 8.19 -0.53 19.98
N LYS A 120 7.32 0.38 20.43
CA LYS A 120 7.56 1.17 21.65
C LYS A 120 7.62 0.36 22.95
N ASN A 121 6.74 -0.62 23.10
CA ASN A 121 6.64 -1.48 24.29
C ASN A 121 7.23 -2.89 24.03
N HIS A 122 7.99 -3.02 22.94
CA HIS A 122 8.65 -4.24 22.53
C HIS A 122 10.16 -4.00 22.38
N GLU A 123 10.97 -5.05 22.44
CA GLU A 123 12.39 -4.95 22.07
C GLU A 123 12.48 -4.90 20.54
N ALA A 124 12.18 -3.75 19.93
CA ALA A 124 12.20 -3.56 18.48
C ALA A 124 12.40 -2.08 18.12
N SER A 125 13.09 -1.83 17.00
CA SER A 125 13.18 -0.48 16.42
C SER A 125 11.95 -0.14 15.57
N GLN A 126 11.65 1.15 15.42
CA GLN A 126 10.72 1.64 14.40
C GLN A 126 11.09 1.10 13.01
N ASN A 127 10.08 0.79 12.17
CA ASN A 127 10.28 0.33 10.80
C ASN A 127 11.20 -0.91 10.67
N SER A 128 11.17 -1.80 11.67
CA SER A 128 11.95 -3.05 11.72
C SER A 128 11.08 -4.28 11.46
N MET A 129 11.70 -5.40 11.07
CA MET A 129 10.98 -6.67 10.88
C MET A 129 10.31 -7.13 12.18
N SER A 130 10.98 -6.97 13.32
CA SER A 130 10.44 -7.28 14.64
C SER A 130 9.19 -6.44 14.93
N ALA A 131 9.22 -5.13 14.63
CA ALA A 131 8.05 -4.27 14.83
C ALA A 131 6.85 -4.70 13.97
N LEU A 132 7.08 -5.12 12.72
CA LEU A 132 6.02 -5.69 11.88
C LEU A 132 5.46 -6.99 12.46
N ILE A 133 6.32 -7.91 12.89
CA ILE A 133 5.91 -9.20 13.47
C ILE A 133 5.09 -8.96 14.74
N ASN A 134 5.56 -8.07 15.63
CA ASN A 134 4.82 -7.68 16.83
C ASN A 134 3.44 -7.14 16.49
N THR A 135 3.31 -6.27 15.47
CA THR A 135 2.00 -5.75 15.03
C THR A 135 1.04 -6.86 14.61
N ILE A 136 1.54 -7.84 13.85
CA ILE A 136 0.75 -9.00 13.40
C ILE A 136 0.33 -9.85 14.61
N GLU A 137 1.24 -10.12 15.55
CA GLU A 137 0.97 -10.93 16.74
C GLU A 137 -0.01 -10.26 17.70
N LEU A 138 0.07 -8.93 17.85
CA LEU A 138 -0.90 -8.14 18.62
C LEU A 138 -2.30 -8.14 17.99
N GLY A 139 -2.42 -8.45 16.70
CA GLY A 139 -3.68 -8.41 15.97
C GLY A 139 -4.14 -6.97 15.68
N CYS A 140 -3.21 -6.08 15.33
CA CYS A 140 -3.59 -4.78 14.79
C CYS A 140 -4.20 -4.93 13.39
N GLU A 141 -5.10 -4.03 13.02
CA GLU A 141 -5.67 -3.98 11.67
C GLU A 141 -4.59 -3.67 10.61
N ALA A 142 -3.64 -2.77 10.92
CA ALA A 142 -2.50 -2.54 10.04
C ALA A 142 -1.21 -2.16 10.76
N ALA A 143 -0.09 -2.35 10.08
CA ALA A 143 1.20 -1.74 10.39
C ALA A 143 1.46 -0.59 9.42
N GLU A 144 1.70 0.62 9.94
CA GLU A 144 2.23 1.72 9.15
C GLU A 144 3.76 1.64 9.11
N PHE A 145 4.36 2.06 7.99
CA PHE A 145 5.81 2.18 7.85
C PHE A 145 6.22 3.14 6.73
N ASP A 146 7.43 3.68 6.85
CA ASP A 146 7.99 4.68 5.95
C ASP A 146 8.98 4.09 4.94
N VAL A 147 8.92 4.51 3.67
CA VAL A 147 9.88 4.10 2.65
C VAL A 147 10.56 5.25 1.91
N TRP A 148 11.82 5.01 1.54
CA TRP A 148 12.65 5.88 0.72
C TRP A 148 13.27 5.11 -0.46
N LEU A 149 13.75 5.85 -1.46
CA LEU A 149 14.49 5.30 -2.58
C LEU A 149 16.01 5.46 -2.38
N SER A 150 16.72 4.35 -2.14
CA SER A 150 18.19 4.29 -2.05
C SER A 150 18.90 4.72 -3.33
N SER A 151 20.20 5.03 -3.29
CA SER A 151 20.94 5.59 -4.44
C SER A 151 20.93 4.71 -5.70
N ASP A 152 20.74 3.39 -5.54
CA ASP A 152 20.63 2.39 -6.61
C ASP A 152 19.17 1.95 -6.87
N ASN A 153 18.22 2.82 -6.52
CA ASN A 153 16.79 2.69 -6.81
C ASN A 153 16.09 1.47 -6.19
N LYS A 154 16.53 1.05 -4.99
CA LYS A 154 15.77 0.08 -4.17
C LYS A 154 14.99 0.79 -3.08
N VAL A 155 13.82 0.24 -2.75
CA VAL A 155 12.93 0.79 -1.75
C VAL A 155 13.32 0.24 -0.37
N ILE A 156 13.74 1.13 0.52
CA ILE A 156 14.28 0.83 1.84
C ILE A 156 13.44 1.52 2.91
N LEU A 157 13.26 0.86 4.06
CA LEU A 157 12.48 1.39 5.15
C LEU A 157 13.31 2.34 6.02
N SER A 158 12.78 3.51 6.31
CA SER A 158 13.33 4.48 7.25
C SER A 158 12.33 5.62 7.43
N HIS A 159 12.11 6.09 8.65
CA HIS A 159 11.31 7.30 8.82
C HIS A 159 12.07 8.54 8.34
N ASP A 160 13.29 8.70 8.84
CA ASP A 160 14.13 9.86 8.57
C ASP A 160 14.89 9.71 7.24
N PRO A 161 15.30 10.84 6.61
CA PRO A 161 16.16 10.82 5.42
C PRO A 161 17.56 10.25 5.71
N THR A 162 17.90 10.07 6.99
CA THR A 162 19.16 9.49 7.44
C THR A 162 18.95 8.35 8.41
N ILE A 163 19.69 7.26 8.25
CA ILE A 163 19.70 6.12 9.17
C ILE A 163 21.12 5.57 9.32
N GLY A 164 21.52 5.19 10.53
CA GLY A 164 22.88 4.71 10.81
C GLY A 164 24.00 5.67 10.38
N GLY A 165 23.74 6.99 10.42
CA GLY A 165 24.69 8.03 9.98
C GLY A 165 24.85 8.14 8.47
N LYS A 166 23.93 7.58 7.68
CA LYS A 166 23.95 7.63 6.21
C LYS A 166 22.70 8.30 5.68
N VAL A 167 22.83 9.13 4.65
CA VAL A 167 21.69 9.66 3.89
C VAL A 167 21.15 8.55 2.99
N VAL A 168 19.86 8.22 3.13
CA VAL A 168 19.25 7.07 2.45
C VAL A 168 19.34 7.24 0.93
N GLU A 169 19.00 8.41 0.40
CA GLU A 169 18.99 8.65 -1.05
C GLU A 169 20.40 8.72 -1.67
N ASP A 170 21.46 8.83 -0.87
CA ASP A 170 22.87 8.85 -1.32
C ASP A 170 23.60 7.52 -1.08
N THR A 171 22.93 6.54 -0.48
CA THR A 171 23.56 5.28 -0.08
C THR A 171 22.94 4.09 -0.81
N PRO A 172 23.74 3.13 -1.32
CA PRO A 172 23.21 1.93 -1.93
C PRO A 172 22.43 1.07 -0.93
N ALA A 173 21.36 0.44 -1.41
CA ALA A 173 20.47 -0.41 -0.65
C ALA A 173 21.21 -1.45 0.19
N ARG A 174 22.18 -2.15 -0.41
CA ARG A 174 22.98 -3.18 0.27
C ARG A 174 23.65 -2.64 1.53
N THR A 175 24.19 -1.43 1.47
CA THR A 175 24.88 -0.80 2.60
C THR A 175 23.89 -0.32 3.67
N LEU A 176 22.70 0.12 3.27
CA LEU A 176 21.64 0.47 4.22
C LEU A 176 21.15 -0.76 4.96
N MET A 177 20.90 -1.88 4.26
CA MET A 177 20.45 -3.15 4.83
C MET A 177 21.49 -3.85 5.73
N GLU A 178 22.71 -3.34 5.83
CA GLU A 178 23.74 -3.82 6.77
C GLU A 178 23.76 -2.99 8.07
N ILE A 179 22.94 -1.93 8.18
CA ILE A 179 22.84 -1.11 9.39
C ILE A 179 22.04 -1.87 10.47
N PRO A 180 22.63 -2.13 11.64
CA PRO A 180 21.95 -2.83 12.72
C PRO A 180 20.88 -1.96 13.36
N LEU A 181 19.77 -2.59 13.71
CA LEU A 181 18.69 -2.08 14.54
C LEU A 181 18.68 -2.85 15.87
N GLU A 182 17.72 -2.54 16.74
CA GLU A 182 17.52 -3.29 17.99
C GLU A 182 17.10 -4.75 17.71
N ASN A 183 17.25 -5.62 18.72
CA ASN A 183 16.86 -7.03 18.67
C ASN A 183 17.50 -7.85 17.53
N GLY A 184 18.67 -7.40 17.04
CA GLY A 184 19.39 -8.09 15.96
C GLY A 184 18.79 -7.89 14.58
N ASP A 185 17.80 -7.00 14.43
CA ASP A 185 17.30 -6.59 13.13
C ASP A 185 18.32 -5.75 12.36
N PHE A 186 18.06 -5.62 11.08
CA PHE A 186 18.73 -4.68 10.19
C PHE A 186 17.66 -3.86 9.46
N VAL A 187 18.08 -2.73 8.86
CA VAL A 187 17.18 -1.90 8.06
C VAL A 187 16.50 -2.73 6.96
N PRO A 188 15.16 -2.87 6.97
CA PRO A 188 14.46 -3.73 6.01
C PRO A 188 14.36 -3.09 4.61
N SER A 189 14.19 -3.94 3.60
CA SER A 189 13.67 -3.52 2.30
C SER A 189 12.15 -3.70 2.24
N LEU A 190 11.49 -3.02 1.30
CA LEU A 190 10.06 -3.22 1.08
C LEU A 190 9.74 -4.67 0.70
N GLU A 191 10.60 -5.33 -0.07
CA GLU A 191 10.44 -6.74 -0.40
C GLU A 191 10.33 -7.64 0.84
N ALA A 192 11.16 -7.43 1.86
CA ALA A 192 11.11 -8.21 3.09
C ALA A 192 9.77 -8.04 3.83
N TYR A 193 9.23 -6.81 3.86
CA TYR A 193 7.91 -6.52 4.43
C TYR A 193 6.79 -7.21 3.65
N LEU A 194 6.82 -7.16 2.32
CA LEU A 194 5.83 -7.81 1.46
C LEU A 194 5.87 -9.34 1.61
N GLU A 195 7.06 -9.95 1.69
CA GLU A 195 7.21 -11.39 1.91
C GLU A 195 6.66 -11.83 3.27
N CYS A 196 6.87 -11.02 4.31
CA CYS A 196 6.38 -11.27 5.66
C CYS A 196 4.86 -11.13 5.75
N ILE A 197 4.27 -10.03 5.27
CA ILE A 197 2.84 -9.78 5.42
C ILE A 197 1.99 -10.84 4.70
N GLN A 198 2.47 -11.37 3.58
CA GLN A 198 1.79 -12.40 2.79
C GLN A 198 1.73 -13.78 3.46
N GLN A 199 2.38 -13.97 4.62
CA GLN A 199 2.26 -15.20 5.42
C GLN A 199 0.94 -15.27 6.21
N GLN A 200 0.11 -14.23 6.15
CA GLN A 200 -1.16 -14.12 6.88
C GLN A 200 -2.19 -13.27 6.10
N ASN A 201 -3.45 -13.22 6.56
CA ASN A 201 -4.57 -12.50 5.93
C ASN A 201 -5.44 -11.71 6.92
N LYS A 202 -4.83 -11.16 7.96
CA LYS A 202 -5.47 -10.48 9.09
C LYS A 202 -5.03 -9.02 9.21
N THR A 203 -3.73 -8.77 9.19
CA THR A 203 -3.13 -7.44 9.30
C THR A 203 -2.75 -6.91 7.91
N ARG A 204 -2.97 -5.63 7.67
CA ARG A 204 -2.61 -4.90 6.45
C ARG A 204 -1.35 -4.04 6.67
N LEU A 205 -0.93 -3.39 5.61
CA LEU A 205 0.20 -2.49 5.51
C LEU A 205 -0.30 -1.11 5.08
N VAL A 206 0.14 -0.08 5.79
CA VAL A 206 -0.03 1.33 5.39
C VAL A 206 1.35 1.86 5.03
N LEU A 207 1.61 1.97 3.74
CA LEU A 207 2.93 2.30 3.19
C LEU A 207 3.04 3.81 2.99
N GLU A 208 3.85 4.50 3.79
CA GLU A 208 4.16 5.92 3.61
C GLU A 208 5.26 6.13 2.58
N LEU A 209 4.94 6.81 1.48
CA LEU A 209 5.91 7.28 0.49
C LEU A 209 6.52 8.60 0.96
N LYS A 210 7.79 8.59 1.38
CA LYS A 210 8.46 9.81 1.83
C LYS A 210 8.78 10.74 0.65
N GLY A 211 8.54 12.03 0.85
CA GLY A 211 8.91 13.07 -0.11
C GLY A 211 10.43 13.16 -0.27
N SER A 212 10.91 13.09 -1.50
CA SER A 212 12.35 13.11 -1.76
C SER A 212 12.98 14.49 -1.51
N GLN A 213 14.17 14.49 -0.92
CA GLN A 213 14.99 15.70 -0.78
C GLN A 213 15.69 16.10 -2.09
N LYS A 214 15.70 15.20 -3.08
CA LYS A 214 16.26 15.41 -4.42
C LYS A 214 15.23 15.90 -5.45
N GLY A 215 13.99 16.12 -5.01
CA GLY A 215 12.93 16.74 -5.79
C GLY A 215 11.90 15.78 -6.38
N LYS A 216 10.90 16.35 -7.04
CA LYS A 216 9.67 15.67 -7.50
C LYS A 216 9.91 14.39 -8.30
N GLU A 217 10.81 14.41 -9.27
CA GLU A 217 11.07 13.23 -10.13
C GLU A 217 11.49 12.01 -9.31
N ARG A 218 12.20 12.25 -8.20
CA ARG A 218 12.65 11.21 -7.30
C ARG A 218 11.52 10.68 -6.41
N SER A 219 10.60 11.54 -5.94
CA SER A 219 9.36 11.11 -5.28
C SER A 219 8.50 10.25 -6.22
N LEU A 220 8.36 10.64 -7.49
CA LEU A 220 7.62 9.85 -8.50
C LEU A 220 8.29 8.50 -8.76
N ALA A 221 9.61 8.45 -8.81
CA ALA A 221 10.36 7.20 -8.97
C ALA A 221 10.21 6.26 -7.76
N LEU A 222 10.10 6.80 -6.54
CA LEU A 222 9.78 6.03 -5.34
C LEU A 222 8.38 5.42 -5.45
N ALA A 223 7.36 6.22 -5.77
CA ALA A 223 5.99 5.75 -5.96
C ALA A 223 5.92 4.65 -7.03
N GLU A 224 6.59 4.85 -8.17
CA GLU A 224 6.65 3.86 -9.25
C GLU A 224 7.33 2.55 -8.79
N SER A 225 8.45 2.64 -8.07
CA SER A 225 9.16 1.46 -7.56
C SER A 225 8.34 0.70 -6.52
N ALA A 226 7.66 1.40 -5.62
CA ALA A 226 6.81 0.79 -4.59
C ALA A 226 5.62 0.05 -5.23
N VAL A 227 4.88 0.69 -6.15
CA VAL A 227 3.77 0.05 -6.86
C VAL A 227 4.25 -1.16 -7.65
N GLN A 228 5.38 -1.07 -8.35
CA GLN A 228 5.96 -2.19 -9.07
C GLN A 228 6.31 -3.37 -8.16
N LEU A 229 6.83 -3.12 -6.96
CA LEU A 229 7.10 -4.16 -5.97
C LEU A 229 5.82 -4.80 -5.45
N VAL A 230 4.81 -4.03 -5.08
CA VAL A 230 3.51 -4.56 -4.66
C VAL A 230 2.88 -5.44 -5.75
N HIS A 231 2.95 -5.01 -7.02
CA HIS A 231 2.48 -5.78 -8.18
C HIS A 231 3.32 -7.02 -8.48
N LYS A 232 4.63 -6.98 -8.24
CA LYS A 232 5.54 -8.11 -8.42
C LYS A 232 5.27 -9.20 -7.39
N TYR A 233 5.04 -8.80 -6.14
CA TYR A 233 4.73 -9.70 -5.04
C TYR A 233 3.26 -10.13 -5.01
N LYS A 234 2.38 -9.47 -5.76
CA LYS A 234 0.91 -9.69 -5.75
C LYS A 234 0.29 -9.36 -4.39
N ALA A 235 0.78 -8.29 -3.76
CA ALA A 235 0.43 -7.92 -2.38
C ALA A 235 -0.69 -6.87 -2.28
N GLN A 236 -1.41 -6.58 -3.36
CA GLN A 236 -2.43 -5.53 -3.41
C GLN A 236 -3.55 -5.70 -2.37
N ALA A 237 -3.87 -6.93 -1.97
CA ALA A 237 -4.86 -7.17 -0.91
C ALA A 237 -4.43 -6.63 0.47
N TRP A 238 -3.15 -6.38 0.68
CA TRP A 238 -2.59 -5.99 1.98
C TRP A 238 -2.19 -4.52 2.06
N VAL A 239 -2.04 -3.79 0.94
CA VAL A 239 -1.32 -2.50 0.94
C VAL A 239 -2.24 -1.34 0.60
N ASP A 240 -2.30 -0.38 1.52
CA ASP A 240 -2.74 1.00 1.27
C ASP A 240 -1.51 1.92 1.24
N TYR A 241 -1.64 3.09 0.61
CA TYR A 241 -0.57 4.07 0.49
C TYR A 241 -0.94 5.41 1.13
N ILE A 242 0.03 6.03 1.79
CA ILE A 242 -0.07 7.39 2.33
C ILE A 242 1.14 8.23 1.92
N SER A 243 0.99 9.56 1.90
CA SER A 243 2.08 10.47 1.53
C SER A 243 1.75 11.92 1.86
N PHE A 244 2.76 12.70 2.27
CA PHE A 244 2.73 14.16 2.31
C PHE A 244 2.93 14.78 0.91
N ASP A 245 3.57 14.04 0.00
CA ASP A 245 3.75 14.44 -1.40
C ASP A 245 2.51 14.04 -2.22
N TYR A 246 1.64 15.01 -2.49
CA TYR A 246 0.38 14.85 -3.23
C TYR A 246 0.60 14.28 -4.63
N GLU A 247 1.67 14.66 -5.31
CA GLU A 247 1.91 14.24 -6.68
C GLU A 247 2.42 12.81 -6.75
N ALA A 248 3.26 12.40 -5.79
CA ALA A 248 3.64 10.99 -5.62
C ALA A 248 2.42 10.11 -5.31
N LEU A 249 1.52 10.58 -4.45
CA LEU A 249 0.30 9.86 -4.10
C LEU A 249 -0.63 9.69 -5.32
N LEU A 250 -0.88 10.75 -6.08
CA LEU A 250 -1.65 10.64 -7.33
C LEU A 250 -0.94 9.79 -8.38
N HIS A 251 0.39 9.74 -8.36
CA HIS A 251 1.14 8.88 -9.26
C HIS A 251 0.88 7.39 -8.98
N VAL A 252 0.71 7.00 -7.72
CA VAL A 252 0.25 5.64 -7.37
C VAL A 252 -1.07 5.33 -8.07
N LYS A 253 -2.06 6.21 -7.95
CA LYS A 253 -3.39 6.04 -8.58
C LYS A 253 -3.34 6.01 -10.11
N GLN A 254 -2.39 6.72 -10.71
CA GLN A 254 -2.18 6.69 -12.17
C GLN A 254 -1.63 5.33 -12.63
N LEU A 255 -0.72 4.72 -11.85
CA LEU A 255 -0.15 3.42 -12.16
C LEU A 255 -1.12 2.27 -11.85
N ASP A 256 -1.83 2.38 -10.73
CA ASP A 256 -2.84 1.45 -10.25
C ASP A 256 -4.09 2.21 -9.78
N PRO A 257 -5.14 2.32 -10.61
CA PRO A 257 -6.36 3.07 -10.29
C PRO A 257 -7.19 2.44 -9.17
N THR A 258 -6.84 1.24 -8.72
CA THR A 258 -7.52 0.50 -7.65
C THR A 258 -6.79 0.56 -6.32
N ALA A 259 -5.54 1.06 -6.31
CA ALA A 259 -4.79 1.24 -5.08
C ALA A 259 -5.49 2.24 -4.15
N THR A 260 -5.65 1.87 -2.89
CA THR A 260 -6.16 2.76 -1.84
C THR A 260 -5.10 3.77 -1.47
N ILE A 261 -5.44 5.05 -1.55
CA ILE A 261 -4.55 6.16 -1.21
C ILE A 261 -5.20 7.12 -0.20
N SER A 262 -4.44 7.55 0.82
CA SER A 262 -4.86 8.62 1.74
C SER A 262 -3.82 9.73 1.83
N TYR A 263 -4.27 10.97 1.92
CA TYR A 263 -3.39 12.15 1.88
C TYR A 263 -3.06 12.68 3.28
N LEU A 264 -1.79 12.97 3.55
CA LEU A 264 -1.30 13.34 4.89
C LEU A 264 -1.39 14.84 5.22
N GLU A 265 -1.53 15.71 4.20
CA GLU A 265 -1.49 17.17 4.37
C GLU A 265 -2.88 17.83 4.26
N THR A 266 -3.09 18.90 5.03
CA THR A 266 -4.36 19.64 5.05
C THR A 266 -4.42 20.79 4.03
N ASN A 267 -3.55 20.78 3.01
CA ASN A 267 -3.45 21.85 2.01
C ASN A 267 -4.39 21.67 0.80
N LYS A 268 -5.26 20.66 0.84
CA LYS A 268 -6.34 20.39 -0.13
C LYS A 268 -7.67 20.33 0.58
N THR A 269 -8.74 20.77 -0.09
CA THR A 269 -10.10 20.57 0.43
C THR A 269 -10.53 19.12 0.25
N LEU A 270 -11.52 18.68 1.04
CA LEU A 270 -12.06 17.32 0.92
C LEU A 270 -12.68 17.07 -0.47
N GLU A 271 -13.30 18.09 -1.07
CA GLU A 271 -13.86 18.02 -2.42
C GLU A 271 -12.78 17.87 -3.49
N GLU A 272 -11.64 18.55 -3.33
CA GLU A 272 -10.48 18.38 -4.23
C GLU A 272 -9.96 16.95 -4.17
N LEU A 273 -9.82 16.38 -2.96
CA LEU A 273 -9.37 15.00 -2.74
C LEU A 273 -10.35 13.98 -3.32
N SER A 274 -11.64 14.13 -3.02
CA SER A 274 -12.71 13.26 -3.57
C SER A 274 -12.76 13.32 -5.10
N THR A 275 -12.65 14.51 -5.69
CA THR A 275 -12.60 14.69 -7.16
C THR A 275 -11.37 14.01 -7.78
N ALA A 276 -10.22 14.06 -7.08
CA ALA A 276 -9.00 13.39 -7.49
C ALA A 276 -9.02 11.86 -7.24
N LYS A 277 -10.13 11.32 -6.72
CA LYS A 277 -10.30 9.91 -6.33
C LYS A 277 -9.31 9.46 -5.27
N VAL A 278 -8.92 10.35 -4.37
CA VAL A 278 -8.25 9.95 -3.12
C VAL A 278 -9.30 9.26 -2.24
N ASP A 279 -8.93 8.17 -1.57
CA ASP A 279 -9.86 7.31 -0.83
C ASP A 279 -10.01 7.72 0.65
N GLY A 280 -9.08 8.52 1.17
CA GLY A 280 -9.12 8.99 2.55
C GLY A 280 -8.24 10.20 2.85
N ILE A 281 -8.47 10.75 4.04
CA ILE A 281 -7.55 11.68 4.69
C ILE A 281 -6.85 10.96 5.83
N ASP A 282 -5.57 11.28 6.01
CA ASP A 282 -4.79 10.77 7.12
C ASP A 282 -4.12 11.96 7.81
N TYR A 283 -4.82 12.64 8.71
CA TYR A 283 -4.37 13.95 9.20
C TYR A 283 -3.84 13.91 10.63
N HIS A 284 -2.97 14.86 10.95
CA HIS A 284 -2.54 15.06 12.32
C HIS A 284 -3.75 15.33 13.23
N TYR A 285 -3.76 14.79 14.46
CA TYR A 285 -4.92 14.87 15.37
C TYR A 285 -5.44 16.29 15.62
N SER A 286 -4.56 17.30 15.53
CA SER A 286 -4.96 18.70 15.66
C SER A 286 -5.99 19.14 14.62
N ALA A 287 -6.00 18.56 13.42
CA ALA A 287 -6.99 18.89 12.39
C ALA A 287 -8.42 18.53 12.85
N PHE A 288 -8.56 17.36 13.49
CA PHE A 288 -9.84 16.88 14.03
C PHE A 288 -10.27 17.64 15.29
N TYR A 289 -9.31 18.18 16.05
CA TYR A 289 -9.60 19.02 17.21
C TYR A 289 -10.06 20.42 16.78
N ASN A 290 -9.52 20.92 15.67
CA ASN A 290 -9.87 22.22 15.11
C ASN A 290 -11.22 22.22 14.38
N ASP A 291 -11.69 21.04 13.93
CA ASP A 291 -12.98 20.87 13.26
C ASP A 291 -13.62 19.54 13.68
N GLU A 292 -14.45 19.57 14.72
CA GLU A 292 -15.16 18.38 15.24
C GLU A 292 -16.09 17.72 14.19
N LYS A 293 -16.42 18.42 13.10
CA LYS A 293 -17.24 17.89 12.00
C LYS A 293 -16.40 17.33 10.86
N LEU A 294 -15.07 17.35 10.94
CA LEU A 294 -14.18 16.90 9.87
C LEU A 294 -14.50 15.46 9.45
N THR A 295 -14.68 14.57 10.43
CA THR A 295 -15.04 13.17 10.18
C THR A 295 -16.36 13.01 9.45
N GLU A 296 -17.39 13.76 9.86
CA GLU A 296 -18.70 13.74 9.21
C GLU A 296 -18.60 14.25 7.75
N LYS A 297 -17.89 15.35 7.53
CA LYS A 297 -17.69 15.95 6.20
C LYS A 297 -16.94 15.02 5.26
N ALA A 298 -15.87 14.37 5.74
CA ALA A 298 -15.10 13.40 4.96
C ALA A 298 -15.99 12.21 4.54
N LYS A 299 -16.77 11.66 5.46
CA LYS A 299 -17.69 10.54 5.19
C LYS A 299 -18.77 10.90 4.17
N GLN A 300 -19.32 12.11 4.21
CA GLN A 300 -20.29 12.58 3.21
C GLN A 300 -19.73 12.58 1.78
N LEU A 301 -18.41 12.68 1.63
CA LEU A 301 -17.70 12.65 0.35
C LEU A 301 -17.11 11.28 0.02
N GLY A 302 -17.41 10.25 0.82
CA GLY A 302 -16.90 8.90 0.65
C GLY A 302 -15.42 8.72 1.03
N LEU A 303 -14.85 9.67 1.78
CA LEU A 303 -13.47 9.62 2.24
C LEU A 303 -13.39 8.92 3.61
N THR A 304 -12.46 7.98 3.75
CA THR A 304 -12.07 7.42 5.05
C THR A 304 -11.25 8.43 5.85
N THR A 305 -11.24 8.25 7.17
CA THR A 305 -10.52 9.11 8.11
C THR A 305 -9.55 8.31 8.97
N ASN A 306 -8.26 8.55 8.76
CA ASN A 306 -7.20 8.15 9.67
C ASN A 306 -6.64 9.38 10.40
N VAL A 307 -6.17 9.18 11.63
CA VAL A 307 -5.64 10.25 12.48
C VAL A 307 -4.34 9.83 13.14
N TRP A 308 -3.31 10.66 13.02
CA TRP A 308 -1.96 10.40 13.54
C TRP A 308 -1.38 11.57 14.34
N THR A 309 -0.30 11.40 15.11
CA THR A 309 -0.01 10.17 15.86
C THR A 309 -0.67 10.32 17.23
N VAL A 310 -1.54 9.39 17.60
CA VAL A 310 -2.42 9.54 18.78
C VAL A 310 -1.93 8.61 19.89
N ASN A 311 -1.33 9.15 20.93
CA ASN A 311 -0.57 8.36 21.91
C ASN A 311 -1.13 8.39 23.34
N THR A 312 -2.22 9.12 23.57
CA THR A 312 -2.84 9.20 24.90
C THR A 312 -4.26 8.65 24.89
N GLN A 313 -4.67 8.02 25.98
CA GLN A 313 -6.02 7.47 26.12
C GLN A 313 -7.11 8.56 25.96
N GLU A 314 -6.85 9.79 26.43
CA GLU A 314 -7.79 10.92 26.27
C GLU A 314 -8.00 11.27 24.80
N GLN A 315 -6.92 11.37 24.02
CA GLN A 315 -7.03 11.61 22.58
C GLN A 315 -7.71 10.45 21.85
N MET A 316 -7.36 9.20 22.19
CA MET A 316 -7.99 8.00 21.62
C MET A 316 -9.50 8.02 21.87
N GLN A 317 -9.92 8.28 23.12
CA GLN A 317 -11.32 8.37 23.48
C GLN A 317 -12.04 9.47 22.69
N HIS A 318 -11.47 10.67 22.63
CA HIS A 318 -12.08 11.79 21.93
C HIS A 318 -12.25 11.50 20.43
N LEU A 319 -11.21 11.01 19.76
CA LEU A 319 -11.24 10.74 18.32
C LEU A 319 -12.14 9.56 17.96
N LEU A 320 -12.18 8.51 18.79
CA LEU A 320 -13.14 7.42 18.63
C LEU A 320 -14.59 7.89 18.79
N GLN A 321 -14.86 8.82 19.71
CA GLN A 321 -16.19 9.46 19.86
C GLN A 321 -16.56 10.34 18.66
N GLN A 322 -15.58 11.01 18.03
CA GLN A 322 -15.77 11.70 16.75
C GLN A 322 -16.01 10.72 15.57
N GLY A 323 -15.82 9.42 15.80
CA GLY A 323 -16.13 8.36 14.84
C GLY A 323 -15.10 8.20 13.74
N VAL A 324 -13.82 8.54 13.97
CA VAL A 324 -12.74 8.30 12.99
C VAL A 324 -12.71 6.82 12.57
N ASP A 325 -12.30 6.57 11.33
CA ASP A 325 -12.25 5.21 10.80
C ASP A 325 -11.05 4.44 11.38
N TYR A 326 -9.89 5.11 11.47
CA TYR A 326 -8.64 4.54 11.98
C TYR A 326 -7.92 5.51 12.92
N ILE A 327 -7.07 4.96 13.79
CA ILE A 327 -6.12 5.70 14.60
C ILE A 327 -4.73 5.10 14.41
N THR A 328 -3.77 5.95 14.02
CA THR A 328 -2.35 5.61 13.93
C THR A 328 -1.64 6.02 15.22
N THR A 329 -1.00 5.07 15.88
CA THR A 329 -0.48 5.23 17.26
C THR A 329 0.84 4.51 17.49
N ASP A 330 1.69 5.08 18.35
CA ASP A 330 2.87 4.39 18.90
C ASP A 330 2.51 3.46 20.07
N GLU A 331 1.25 3.46 20.52
CA GLU A 331 0.73 2.69 21.67
C GLU A 331 -0.40 1.73 21.25
N PRO A 332 -0.16 0.82 20.27
CA PRO A 332 -1.22 -0.04 19.72
C PRO A 332 -1.88 -0.92 20.79
N GLU A 333 -1.15 -1.40 21.78
CA GLU A 333 -1.68 -2.22 22.88
C GLU A 333 -2.66 -1.44 23.76
N LEU A 334 -2.36 -0.17 24.03
CA LEU A 334 -3.24 0.72 24.77
C LEU A 334 -4.56 0.92 24.00
N LEU A 335 -4.48 1.20 22.70
CA LEU A 335 -5.65 1.41 21.87
C LEU A 335 -6.48 0.11 21.73
N LEU A 336 -5.84 -1.03 21.49
CA LEU A 336 -6.50 -2.33 21.42
C LEU A 336 -7.26 -2.62 22.72
N LYS A 337 -6.61 -2.46 23.87
CA LYS A 337 -7.25 -2.63 25.18
C LYS A 337 -8.43 -1.68 25.37
N PHE A 338 -8.27 -0.43 24.95
CA PHE A 338 -9.32 0.59 25.05
C PHE A 338 -10.55 0.21 24.22
N ILE A 339 -10.36 -0.21 22.97
CA ILE A 339 -11.43 -0.65 22.06
C ILE A 339 -12.13 -1.90 22.59
N ASP A 340 -11.36 -2.90 23.04
CA ASP A 340 -11.91 -4.14 23.62
C ASP A 340 -12.83 -3.88 24.82
N THR A 341 -12.48 -2.89 25.64
CA THR A 341 -13.23 -2.56 26.87
C THR A 341 -14.49 -1.73 26.58
N HIS A 342 -14.53 -0.91 25.53
CA HIS A 342 -15.56 0.12 25.35
C HIS A 342 -16.38 0.02 24.05
N TYR A 343 -15.95 -0.76 23.06
CA TYR A 343 -16.53 -0.75 21.71
C TYR A 343 -16.79 -2.14 21.11
N LYS A 344 -16.71 -3.23 21.89
CA LYS A 344 -17.10 -4.59 21.46
C LYS A 344 -18.59 -4.88 21.56
#